data_AF-A0A957QRX4-F1
#
_entry.id   AF-A0A957QRX4-F1
#
_cell.length_a   1.000
_cell.length_b   1.000
_cell.length_c   1.000
_cell.angle_alpha   90.00
_cell.angle_beta   90.00
_cell.angle_gamma   90.00
#
_symmetry.space_group_name_H-M   'P 1'
#
loop_
_entity.id
_entity.type
_entity.pdbx_description
1 polymer ?
#
loop_
_entity_poly.entity_id
_entity_poly.type
_entity_poly.pdbx_seq_one_letter_code
_entity_poly.pdbx_strand_id
1 'polypeptide(L)'
;MKARFKHSRNGASHGAAPAGKPDAAPDGVAVLEAPQPVDEAVVAGDAAPISEAAPVAPVPLTSEAAPAGQAAPVSEAQPQGQTEPEGETPPEPVAPEPHHQLQEQLELLRTYEEMRTGLDNAEDAFRLIMPNYGLTTAFLVSGDSLHEVASGSIATRHAALVAAMEATAQQDAARHLARTTYSAFRRVGRTVIRTTPGRVALGLDEATPKANAAFAQVAEGALVVAQGEPYATLLTLGTFGPERVEETLTAVRLLSTSIAARRVAVDAAKRATVARDTAFAELRTYMNQLRVNVDTILRLNPHLARPVGF
;
A
#
# COMPACT_ATOMS: atom_id res chain seq x y z
N MET A 1 47.77 -10.51 -7.95
CA MET A 1 47.41 -10.69 -6.52
C MET A 1 46.18 -11.58 -6.43
N LYS A 2 46.29 -12.80 -5.89
CA LYS A 2 45.19 -13.78 -5.76
C LYS A 2 44.79 -13.87 -4.30
N ALA A 3 43.61 -13.40 -3.94
CA ALA A 3 43.06 -13.53 -2.58
C ALA A 3 42.29 -14.86 -2.46
N ARG A 4 42.79 -15.75 -1.58
CA ARG A 4 42.12 -16.99 -1.16
C ARG A 4 41.27 -16.69 0.07
N PHE A 5 39.95 -16.79 -0.05
CA PHE A 5 39.03 -16.79 1.10
C PHE A 5 38.87 -18.22 1.64
N LYS A 6 39.42 -18.47 2.84
CA LYS A 6 39.20 -19.69 3.61
C LYS A 6 37.82 -19.62 4.29
N HIS A 7 36.98 -20.61 4.04
CA HIS A 7 35.76 -20.84 4.80
C HIS A 7 36.09 -21.61 6.08
N SER A 8 35.83 -21.02 7.24
CA SER A 8 35.89 -21.68 8.53
C SER A 8 34.47 -22.05 8.96
N ARG A 9 34.17 -23.35 8.98
CA ARG A 9 33.04 -23.93 9.71
C ARG A 9 33.57 -24.36 11.08
N ASN A 10 32.93 -23.93 12.16
CA ASN A 10 32.68 -24.75 13.35
C ASN A 10 31.96 -23.93 14.43
N GLY A 11 30.96 -24.55 15.05
CA GLY A 11 30.28 -23.98 16.22
C GLY A 11 28.95 -24.64 16.51
N ALA A 12 28.92 -25.96 16.65
CA ALA A 12 27.83 -26.66 17.29
C ALA A 12 27.90 -26.40 18.80
N SER A 13 26.85 -25.80 19.39
CA SER A 13 26.63 -25.81 20.83
C SER A 13 25.31 -26.52 21.14
N HIS A 14 25.45 -27.66 21.82
CA HIS A 14 24.36 -28.36 22.50
C HIS A 14 23.87 -27.52 23.68
N GLY A 15 22.61 -27.07 23.62
CA GLY A 15 21.87 -26.53 24.75
C GLY A 15 20.89 -27.58 25.29
N ALA A 16 21.15 -28.05 26.51
CA ALA A 16 20.37 -29.06 27.21
C ALA A 16 18.97 -28.55 27.59
N ALA A 17 17.97 -29.42 27.42
CA ALA A 17 16.61 -29.24 27.91
C ALA A 17 16.52 -29.66 29.40
N PRO A 18 15.85 -28.88 30.28
CA PRO A 18 15.47 -29.36 31.60
C PRO A 18 14.16 -30.14 31.54
N ALA A 19 14.19 -31.37 32.08
CA ALA A 19 13.02 -32.19 32.34
C ALA A 19 12.23 -31.64 33.53
N GLY A 20 11.07 -31.02 33.25
CA GLY A 20 10.05 -30.71 34.25
C GLY A 20 8.98 -31.80 34.28
N LYS A 21 8.79 -32.41 35.45
CA LYS A 21 7.68 -33.33 35.75
C LYS A 21 6.33 -32.60 35.66
N PRO A 22 5.27 -33.19 35.08
CA PRO A 22 3.91 -32.70 35.25
C PRO A 22 3.31 -33.29 36.53
N ASP A 23 2.95 -32.41 37.47
CA ASP A 23 2.23 -32.77 38.69
C ASP A 23 0.84 -32.11 38.67
N ALA A 24 -0.14 -32.92 39.06
CA ALA A 24 -1.50 -32.58 39.50
C ALA A 24 -2.40 -31.65 38.63
N ALA A 25 -3.41 -32.27 38.04
CA ALA A 25 -4.69 -31.65 37.69
C ALA A 25 -5.38 -31.02 38.90
N PRO A 26 -6.16 -29.95 38.68
CA PRO A 26 -7.46 -29.89 39.31
C PRO A 26 -8.60 -29.84 38.29
N ASP A 27 -9.55 -30.75 38.51
CA ASP A 27 -10.92 -30.70 38.02
C ASP A 27 -11.56 -29.33 38.27
N GLY A 28 -12.17 -28.77 37.23
CA GLY A 28 -12.85 -27.49 37.30
C GLY A 28 -13.55 -27.16 35.99
N VAL A 29 -14.51 -28.00 35.60
CA VAL A 29 -15.34 -27.82 34.40
C VAL A 29 -16.32 -26.66 34.65
N ALA A 30 -15.88 -25.43 34.38
CA ALA A 30 -16.79 -24.30 34.24
C ALA A 30 -17.46 -24.41 32.86
N VAL A 31 -18.72 -24.86 32.87
CA VAL A 31 -19.64 -24.82 31.73
C VAL A 31 -19.83 -23.35 31.34
N LEU A 32 -19.12 -22.91 30.31
CA LEU A 32 -19.37 -21.66 29.62
C LEU A 32 -20.66 -21.83 28.81
N GLU A 33 -21.73 -21.40 29.43
CA GLU A 33 -23.06 -21.18 28.85
C GLU A 33 -22.93 -20.33 27.59
N ALA A 34 -23.37 -20.90 26.46
CA ALA A 34 -23.36 -20.24 25.17
C ALA A 34 -24.29 -19.01 25.18
N PRO A 35 -23.88 -17.87 24.61
CA PRO A 35 -24.78 -16.73 24.47
C PRO A 35 -25.95 -17.11 23.55
N GLN A 36 -27.17 -16.95 24.06
CA GLN A 36 -28.39 -17.13 23.30
C GLN A 36 -28.46 -16.15 22.12
N PRO A 37 -29.07 -16.55 20.99
CA PRO A 37 -29.32 -15.65 19.87
C PRO A 37 -30.36 -14.60 20.30
N VAL A 38 -29.96 -13.34 20.34
CA VAL A 38 -30.90 -12.23 20.51
C VAL A 38 -31.71 -12.05 19.22
N ASP A 39 -33.03 -12.02 19.43
CA ASP A 39 -34.10 -11.90 18.45
C ASP A 39 -33.92 -10.76 17.43
N GLU A 40 -34.44 -11.05 16.24
CA GLU A 40 -34.66 -10.17 15.11
C GLU A 40 -35.40 -8.89 15.50
N ALA A 41 -34.74 -7.74 15.36
CA ALA A 41 -35.41 -6.46 15.23
C ALA A 41 -35.55 -6.13 13.73
N VAL A 42 -36.71 -6.47 13.19
CA VAL A 42 -37.24 -5.98 11.91
C VAL A 42 -37.39 -4.46 12.00
N VAL A 43 -36.57 -3.71 11.27
CA VAL A 43 -36.83 -2.29 10.98
C VAL A 43 -36.95 -2.13 9.47
N ALA A 44 -38.19 -2.26 8.99
CA ALA A 44 -38.61 -1.76 7.70
C ALA A 44 -38.63 -0.22 7.77
N GLY A 45 -37.77 0.42 6.98
CA GLY A 45 -37.63 1.87 6.92
C GLY A 45 -37.54 2.33 5.47
N ASP A 46 -38.72 2.46 4.88
CA ASP A 46 -39.17 3.42 3.87
C ASP A 46 -38.16 3.96 2.83
N ALA A 47 -38.45 3.63 1.57
CA ALA A 47 -37.76 4.14 0.39
C ALA A 47 -38.21 5.57 0.08
N ALA A 48 -37.28 6.53 0.12
CA ALA A 48 -37.51 7.87 -0.42
C ALA A 48 -37.17 7.94 -1.92
N PRO A 49 -37.90 8.75 -2.71
CA PRO A 49 -37.91 8.68 -4.17
C PRO A 49 -36.65 9.28 -4.82
N ILE A 50 -36.25 8.61 -5.89
CA ILE A 50 -35.30 9.03 -6.93
C ILE A 50 -35.76 10.35 -7.55
N SER A 51 -34.98 11.41 -7.35
CA SER A 51 -35.13 12.67 -8.07
C SER A 51 -34.69 12.51 -9.53
N GLU A 52 -35.66 12.75 -10.40
CA GLU A 52 -35.61 12.93 -11.84
C GLU A 52 -35.03 14.32 -12.21
N ALA A 53 -34.63 14.45 -13.48
CA ALA A 53 -34.12 15.62 -14.22
C ALA A 53 -32.58 15.84 -14.15
N ALA A 54 -31.87 16.11 -15.25
CA ALA A 54 -32.26 16.70 -16.53
C ALA A 54 -31.28 16.28 -17.67
N PRO A 55 -31.70 16.39 -18.95
CA PRO A 55 -30.92 15.99 -20.12
C PRO A 55 -29.83 17.01 -20.45
N VAL A 56 -28.58 16.55 -20.59
CA VAL A 56 -27.50 17.38 -21.13
C VAL A 56 -27.49 17.25 -22.65
N ALA A 57 -27.61 18.40 -23.30
CA ALA A 57 -27.70 18.63 -24.73
C ALA A 57 -26.49 18.08 -25.53
N PRO A 58 -26.69 17.78 -26.84
CA PRO A 58 -25.66 17.26 -27.72
C PRO A 58 -24.60 18.31 -28.06
N VAL A 59 -23.32 17.94 -27.96
CA VAL A 59 -22.20 18.74 -28.45
C VAL A 59 -21.99 18.43 -29.94
N PRO A 60 -21.93 19.43 -30.83
CA PRO A 60 -21.80 19.20 -32.27
C PRO A 60 -20.40 18.76 -32.68
N LEU A 61 -20.37 17.79 -33.60
CA LEU A 61 -19.26 17.37 -34.44
C LEU A 61 -19.07 18.36 -35.59
N THR A 62 -17.91 19.02 -35.67
CA THR A 62 -17.29 19.56 -36.90
C THR A 62 -15.86 19.93 -36.52
N SER A 63 -14.84 19.31 -37.09
CA SER A 63 -14.12 19.76 -38.29
C SER A 63 -12.83 18.94 -38.32
N GLU A 64 -12.15 18.64 -39.41
CA GLU A 64 -12.29 18.84 -40.85
C GLU A 64 -11.10 18.07 -41.43
N ALA A 65 -11.31 17.43 -42.57
CA ALA A 65 -10.32 16.59 -43.22
C ALA A 65 -9.37 17.41 -44.11
N ALA A 66 -8.19 16.81 -44.35
CA ALA A 66 -7.32 16.91 -45.52
C ALA A 66 -6.12 17.89 -45.46
N PRO A 67 -5.08 17.72 -46.33
CA PRO A 67 -4.80 16.63 -47.27
C PRO A 67 -3.41 15.97 -47.12
N ALA A 68 -3.26 14.86 -47.84
CA ALA A 68 -2.00 14.22 -48.17
C ALA A 68 -1.07 15.14 -48.97
N GLY A 69 0.23 15.12 -48.63
CA GLY A 69 1.30 15.76 -49.39
C GLY A 69 2.55 14.89 -49.36
N GLN A 70 2.92 14.38 -50.53
CA GLN A 70 4.16 13.68 -50.84
C GLN A 70 5.40 14.51 -50.48
N ALA A 71 6.46 13.85 -50.00
CA ALA A 71 7.74 13.72 -50.72
C ALA A 71 8.77 13.02 -49.83
N ALA A 72 9.42 12.00 -50.38
CA ALA A 72 10.65 11.43 -49.84
C ALA A 72 11.85 12.29 -50.24
N PRO A 73 12.85 12.45 -49.36
CA PRO A 73 14.26 12.55 -49.74
C PRO A 73 14.96 11.26 -49.27
N VAL A 74 15.45 10.43 -50.20
CA VAL A 74 16.84 10.44 -50.69
C VAL A 74 17.85 10.33 -49.54
N SER A 75 18.45 9.14 -49.46
CA SER A 75 19.58 8.79 -48.63
C SER A 75 20.71 9.82 -48.74
N GLU A 76 21.08 10.43 -47.62
CA GLU A 76 22.37 11.10 -47.46
C GLU A 76 23.22 10.39 -46.41
N ALA A 77 24.51 10.37 -46.74
CA ALA A 77 25.62 9.64 -46.18
C ALA A 77 25.67 9.58 -44.63
N GLN A 78 26.00 8.39 -44.13
CA GLN A 78 26.56 8.21 -42.79
C GLN A 78 27.86 9.02 -42.66
N PRO A 79 27.99 9.92 -41.67
CA PRO A 79 29.30 10.33 -41.18
C PRO A 79 29.84 9.21 -40.31
N GLN A 80 30.83 8.48 -40.81
CA GLN A 80 31.75 7.73 -39.97
C GLN A 80 32.57 8.72 -39.15
N GLY A 81 32.61 8.53 -37.83
CA GLY A 81 33.54 9.22 -36.94
C GLY A 81 32.89 10.25 -36.04
N GLN A 82 32.15 9.79 -35.03
CA GLN A 82 32.09 10.48 -33.75
C GLN A 82 32.59 9.50 -32.68
N THR A 83 33.78 9.84 -32.18
CA THR A 83 34.38 9.35 -30.94
C THR A 83 33.32 9.25 -29.84
N GLU A 84 33.23 8.07 -29.22
CA GLU A 84 32.56 7.89 -27.93
C GLU A 84 33.01 9.01 -26.97
N PRO A 85 32.08 9.80 -26.40
CA PRO A 85 32.41 10.61 -25.26
C PRO A 85 32.77 9.65 -24.13
N GLU A 86 34.01 9.74 -23.67
CA GLU A 86 34.49 9.08 -22.46
C GLU A 86 33.47 9.30 -21.34
N GLY A 87 33.09 8.20 -20.69
CA GLY A 87 31.98 8.16 -19.75
C GLY A 87 32.06 9.26 -18.69
N GLU A 88 31.14 10.21 -18.78
CA GLU A 88 30.69 10.96 -17.61
C GLU A 88 30.22 9.92 -16.59
N THR A 89 30.99 9.84 -15.50
CA THR A 89 30.64 9.04 -14.34
C THR A 89 29.23 9.47 -13.93
N PRO A 90 28.26 8.55 -13.79
CA PRO A 90 26.91 8.91 -13.36
C PRO A 90 27.03 9.78 -12.10
N PRO A 91 26.37 10.96 -12.04
CA PRO A 91 26.42 11.78 -10.86
C PRO A 91 26.04 10.91 -9.66
N GLU A 92 26.91 10.90 -8.67
CA GLU A 92 26.72 10.17 -7.43
C GLU A 92 25.31 10.51 -6.93
N PRO A 93 24.45 9.51 -6.64
CA PRO A 93 23.07 9.76 -6.28
C PRO A 93 23.07 10.63 -5.02
N VAL A 94 22.77 11.92 -5.21
CA VAL A 94 22.61 12.88 -4.13
C VAL A 94 21.58 12.26 -3.19
N ALA A 95 22.00 12.00 -1.94
CA ALA A 95 21.13 11.40 -0.95
C ALA A 95 19.84 12.24 -0.90
N PRO A 96 18.66 11.62 -1.08
CA PRO A 96 17.41 12.37 -1.13
C PRO A 96 17.28 13.18 0.15
N GLU A 97 17.16 14.50 0.01
CA GLU A 97 16.99 15.38 1.16
C GLU A 97 15.76 14.91 1.97
N PRO A 98 15.89 14.80 3.31
CA PRO A 98 14.76 14.37 4.13
C PRO A 98 13.59 15.31 3.89
N HIS A 99 12.41 14.75 3.61
CA HIS A 99 11.20 15.54 3.48
C HIS A 99 11.00 16.37 4.76
N HIS A 100 10.99 17.71 4.62
CA HIS A 100 10.83 18.70 5.69
C HIS A 100 9.75 18.31 6.72
N GLN A 101 8.62 17.77 6.25
CA GLN A 101 7.53 17.31 7.11
C GLN A 101 7.95 16.22 8.12
N LEU A 102 8.83 15.29 7.74
CA LEU A 102 9.30 14.25 8.65
C LEU A 102 10.23 14.84 9.73
N GLN A 103 11.05 15.84 9.37
CA GLN A 103 11.93 16.50 10.33
C GLN A 103 11.12 17.25 11.39
N GLU A 104 10.12 18.04 10.99
CA GLU A 104 9.21 18.72 11.92
C GLU A 104 8.51 17.73 12.88
N GLN A 105 8.10 16.57 12.37
CA GLN A 105 7.46 15.52 13.15
C GLN A 105 8.40 14.93 14.22
N LEU A 106 9.66 14.65 13.85
CA LEU A 106 10.67 14.14 14.77
C LEU A 106 11.07 15.20 15.81
N GLU A 107 11.20 16.46 15.41
CA GLU A 107 11.48 17.58 16.33
C GLU A 107 10.35 17.76 17.35
N LEU A 108 9.10 17.61 16.93
CA LEU A 108 7.95 17.69 17.82
C LEU A 108 7.96 16.56 18.87
N LEU A 109 8.27 15.32 18.48
CA LEU A 109 8.43 14.20 19.42
C LEU A 109 9.55 14.47 20.41
N ARG A 110 10.73 14.91 19.92
CA ARG A 110 11.86 15.26 20.78
C ARG A 110 11.52 16.37 21.78
N THR A 111 10.81 17.40 21.32
CA THR A 111 10.37 18.51 22.17
C THR A 111 9.41 18.03 23.25
N TYR A 112 8.53 17.07 22.95
CA TYR A 112 7.66 16.44 23.95
C TYR A 112 8.48 15.71 25.02
N GLU A 113 9.46 14.89 24.62
CA GLU A 113 10.34 14.16 25.53
C GLU A 113 11.15 15.11 26.44
N GLU A 114 11.66 16.21 25.89
CA GLU A 114 12.36 17.25 26.63
C GLU A 114 11.45 17.89 27.70
N MET A 115 10.23 18.28 27.33
CA MET A 115 9.23 18.83 28.27
C MET A 115 8.84 17.82 29.34
N ARG A 116 8.58 16.56 28.96
CA ARG A 116 8.19 15.49 29.88
C ARG A 116 9.28 15.21 30.91
N THR A 117 10.53 15.15 30.45
CA THR A 117 11.73 14.97 31.30
C THR A 117 11.94 16.18 32.20
N GLY A 118 11.71 17.40 31.70
CA GLY A 118 11.79 18.61 32.50
C GLY A 118 10.81 18.63 33.66
N LEU A 119 9.57 18.18 33.45
CA LEU A 119 8.57 18.08 34.51
C LEU A 119 8.90 17.01 35.55
N ASP A 120 9.41 15.85 35.12
CA ASP A 120 9.85 14.79 36.05
C ASP A 120 10.97 15.28 36.97
N ASN A 121 11.86 16.13 36.44
CA ASN A 121 12.99 16.70 37.16
C ASN A 121 12.71 18.07 37.79
N ALA A 122 11.47 18.57 37.74
CA ALA A 122 11.13 19.86 38.33
C ALA A 122 11.36 19.86 39.85
N GLU A 123 11.54 21.03 40.45
CA GLU A 123 11.68 21.14 41.91
C GLU A 123 10.41 20.67 42.63
N ASP A 124 10.54 20.13 43.85
CA ASP A 124 9.41 19.59 44.61
C ASP A 124 8.31 20.64 44.85
N ALA A 125 8.70 21.90 45.06
CA ALA A 125 7.76 23.02 45.20
C ALA A 125 6.89 23.20 43.93
N PHE A 126 7.49 23.04 42.74
CA PHE A 126 6.77 23.10 41.47
C PHE A 126 5.84 21.88 41.32
N ARG A 127 6.34 20.67 41.60
CA ARG A 127 5.52 19.44 41.51
C ARG A 127 4.32 19.45 42.45
N LEU A 128 4.47 20.01 43.64
CA LEU A 128 3.39 20.08 44.63
C LEU A 128 2.21 20.93 44.14
N ILE A 129 2.45 21.96 43.32
CA ILE A 129 1.41 22.85 42.82
C ILE A 129 0.84 22.44 41.45
N MET A 130 1.55 21.62 40.67
CA MET A 130 1.12 21.15 39.34
C MET A 130 -0.35 20.66 39.29
N PRO A 131 -0.84 19.81 40.23
CA PRO A 131 -2.21 19.33 40.20
C PRO A 131 -3.27 20.45 40.29
N ASN A 132 -2.97 21.55 40.98
CA ASN A 132 -3.88 22.70 41.11
C ASN A 132 -4.12 23.42 39.77
N TYR A 133 -3.24 23.19 38.79
CA TYR A 133 -3.33 23.76 37.44
C TYR A 133 -3.69 22.69 36.39
N GLY A 134 -4.22 21.54 36.81
CA GLY A 134 -4.65 20.47 35.92
C GLY A 134 -3.51 19.58 35.40
N LEU A 135 -2.25 19.84 35.79
CA LEU A 135 -1.10 18.98 35.48
C LEU A 135 -1.06 17.78 36.44
N THR A 136 -2.09 16.95 36.34
CA THR A 136 -2.24 15.72 37.13
C THR A 136 -1.46 14.56 36.51
N THR A 137 -1.25 13.48 37.27
CA THR A 137 -0.66 12.24 36.74
C THR A 137 -1.46 11.69 35.55
N ALA A 138 -2.79 11.75 35.60
CA ALA A 138 -3.65 11.30 34.51
C ALA A 138 -3.46 12.14 33.23
N PHE A 139 -3.26 13.45 33.38
CA PHE A 139 -2.95 14.34 32.26
C PHE A 139 -1.62 13.94 31.59
N LEU A 140 -0.56 13.74 32.38
CA LEU A 140 0.76 13.33 31.86
C LEU A 140 0.73 11.97 31.16
N VAL A 141 0.03 10.98 31.74
CA VAL A 141 -0.16 9.65 31.11
C VAL A 141 -0.90 9.78 29.77
N SER A 142 -1.87 10.70 29.67
CA SER A 142 -2.56 10.96 28.39
C SER A 142 -1.60 11.52 27.34
N GLY A 143 -0.68 12.41 27.74
CA GLY A 143 0.40 12.89 26.88
C GLY A 143 1.32 11.77 26.39
N ASP A 144 1.73 10.88 27.31
CA ASP A 144 2.63 9.76 26.99
C ASP A 144 1.97 8.81 25.99
N SER A 145 0.66 8.56 26.13
CA SER A 145 -0.13 7.81 25.17
C SER A 145 -0.21 8.49 23.79
N LEU A 146 -0.45 9.81 23.74
CA LEU A 146 -0.45 10.56 22.47
C LEU A 146 0.91 10.53 21.78
N HIS A 147 2.00 10.65 22.56
CA HIS A 147 3.37 10.54 22.05
C HIS A 147 3.64 9.16 21.44
N GLU A 148 3.25 8.08 22.13
CA GLU A 148 3.38 6.71 21.63
C GLU A 148 2.59 6.50 20.33
N VAL A 149 1.34 6.96 20.28
CA VAL A 149 0.49 6.87 19.08
C VAL A 149 1.11 7.66 17.93
N ALA A 150 1.58 8.89 18.16
CA ALA A 150 2.23 9.71 17.14
C ALA A 150 3.51 9.05 16.61
N SER A 151 4.38 8.54 17.49
CA SER A 151 5.59 7.81 17.11
C SER A 151 5.28 6.54 16.30
N GLY A 152 4.37 5.70 16.77
CA GLY A 152 3.94 4.48 16.08
C GLY A 152 3.27 4.74 14.73
N SER A 153 2.62 5.89 14.55
CA SER A 153 1.99 6.27 13.29
C SER A 153 3.01 6.50 12.15
N ILE A 154 4.24 6.92 12.47
CA ILE A 154 5.32 7.07 11.47
C ILE A 154 5.68 5.70 10.87
N ALA A 155 5.94 4.72 11.74
CA ALA A 155 6.30 3.36 11.32
C ALA A 155 5.16 2.70 10.54
N THR A 156 3.91 2.87 11.01
CA THR A 156 2.72 2.37 10.33
C THR A 156 2.57 2.96 8.93
N ARG A 157 2.76 4.28 8.78
CA ARG A 157 2.74 4.94 7.48
C ARG A 157 3.84 4.43 6.55
N HIS A 158 5.06 4.30 7.05
CA HIS A 158 6.18 3.79 6.27
C HIS A 158 5.90 2.36 5.75
N ALA A 159 5.46 1.46 6.63
CA ALA A 159 5.09 0.09 6.25
C ALA A 159 3.98 0.06 5.19
N ALA A 160 2.95 0.89 5.33
CA ALA A 160 1.86 0.97 4.37
C ALA A 160 2.31 1.50 2.99
N LEU A 161 3.24 2.46 2.96
CA LEU A 161 3.83 2.96 1.71
C LEU A 161 4.66 1.89 1.00
N VAL A 162 5.51 1.17 1.75
CA VAL A 162 6.29 0.05 1.20
C VAL A 162 5.37 -1.01 0.61
N ALA A 163 4.33 -1.42 1.34
CA ALA A 163 3.33 -2.38 0.84
C ALA A 163 2.62 -1.88 -0.43
N ALA A 164 2.31 -0.59 -0.53
CA ALA A 164 1.71 0.00 -1.73
C ALA A 164 2.65 -0.02 -2.95
N MET A 165 3.96 0.20 -2.72
CA MET A 165 5.00 0.09 -3.75
C MET A 165 5.15 -1.35 -4.23
N GLU A 166 5.27 -2.30 -3.30
CA GLU A 166 5.38 -3.73 -3.59
C GLU A 166 4.17 -4.24 -4.36
N ALA A 167 2.95 -3.89 -3.93
CA ALA A 167 1.72 -4.27 -4.61
C ALA A 167 1.62 -3.68 -6.02
N THR A 168 2.18 -2.48 -6.25
CA THR A 168 2.27 -1.89 -7.59
C THR A 168 3.24 -2.68 -8.47
N ALA A 169 4.42 -3.03 -7.96
CA ALA A 169 5.39 -3.84 -8.69
C ALA A 169 4.83 -5.24 -9.03
N GLN A 170 4.14 -5.88 -8.08
CA GLN A 170 3.46 -7.16 -8.30
C GLN A 170 2.37 -7.05 -9.38
N GLN A 171 1.56 -5.98 -9.35
CA GLN A 171 0.54 -5.74 -10.38
C GLN A 171 1.16 -5.56 -11.76
N ASP A 172 2.30 -4.88 -11.86
CA ASP A 172 3.01 -4.72 -13.14
C ASP A 172 3.60 -6.03 -13.65
N ALA A 173 4.22 -6.83 -12.79
CA ALA A 173 4.72 -8.16 -13.15
C ALA A 173 3.57 -9.07 -13.64
N ALA A 174 2.45 -9.11 -12.90
CA ALA A 174 1.27 -9.87 -13.28
C ALA A 174 0.65 -9.37 -14.60
N ARG A 175 0.65 -8.05 -14.82
CA ARG A 175 0.17 -7.44 -16.08
C ARG A 175 1.01 -7.89 -17.27
N HIS A 176 2.33 -7.86 -17.14
CA HIS A 176 3.23 -8.28 -18.20
C HIS A 176 3.07 -9.78 -18.51
N LEU A 177 3.01 -10.63 -17.49
CA LEU A 177 2.80 -12.07 -17.66
C LEU A 177 1.46 -12.38 -18.34
N ALA A 178 0.35 -11.81 -17.84
CA ALA A 178 -0.99 -12.03 -18.36
C ALA A 178 -1.13 -11.57 -19.81
N ARG A 179 -0.60 -10.38 -20.16
CA ARG A 179 -0.65 -9.88 -21.55
C ARG A 179 0.19 -10.74 -22.49
N THR A 180 1.35 -11.19 -22.06
CA THR A 180 2.25 -12.01 -22.89
C THR A 180 1.61 -13.37 -23.19
N THR A 181 1.17 -14.08 -22.16
CA THR A 181 0.53 -15.40 -22.29
C THR A 181 -0.78 -15.32 -23.09
N TYR A 182 -1.63 -14.32 -22.82
CA TYR A 182 -2.87 -14.12 -23.58
C TYR A 182 -2.62 -13.75 -25.05
N SER A 183 -1.55 -13.01 -25.36
CA SER A 183 -1.18 -12.72 -26.75
C SER A 183 -0.79 -14.00 -27.52
N ALA A 184 -0.11 -14.93 -26.85
CA ALA A 184 0.23 -16.23 -27.42
C ALA A 184 -1.03 -17.07 -27.67
N PHE A 185 -1.94 -17.12 -26.69
CA PHE A 185 -3.27 -17.72 -26.85
C PHE A 185 -4.00 -17.16 -28.08
N ARG A 186 -4.11 -15.82 -28.21
CA ARG A 186 -4.81 -15.21 -29.36
C ARG A 186 -4.13 -15.52 -30.69
N ARG A 187 -2.79 -15.59 -30.72
CA ARG A 187 -2.03 -15.92 -31.93
C ARG A 187 -2.36 -17.34 -32.40
N VAL A 188 -2.29 -18.33 -31.50
CA VAL A 188 -2.64 -19.72 -31.84
C VAL A 188 -4.13 -19.87 -32.14
N GLY A 189 -4.99 -19.25 -31.33
CA GLY A 189 -6.44 -19.29 -31.53
C GLY A 189 -6.83 -18.83 -32.94
N ARG A 190 -6.26 -17.72 -33.44
CA ARG A 190 -6.54 -17.23 -34.81
C ARG A 190 -6.10 -18.18 -35.92
N THR A 191 -5.05 -18.99 -35.71
CA THR A 191 -4.55 -19.91 -36.75
C THR A 191 -5.42 -21.16 -36.85
N VAL A 192 -5.88 -21.69 -35.72
CA VAL A 192 -6.67 -22.94 -35.68
C VAL A 192 -8.17 -22.71 -35.78
N ILE A 193 -8.68 -21.59 -35.27
CA ILE A 193 -10.12 -21.27 -35.26
C ILE A 193 -10.42 -20.34 -36.44
N ARG A 194 -10.96 -20.94 -37.50
CA ARG A 194 -11.23 -20.26 -38.78
C ARG A 194 -12.68 -19.77 -38.92
N THR A 195 -13.60 -20.27 -38.10
CA THR A 195 -15.01 -19.90 -38.19
C THR A 195 -15.23 -18.54 -37.53
N THR A 196 -15.99 -17.67 -38.18
CA THR A 196 -16.34 -16.35 -37.62
C THR A 196 -17.00 -16.46 -36.25
N PRO A 197 -18.00 -17.35 -36.02
CA PRO A 197 -18.61 -17.50 -34.70
C PRO A 197 -17.60 -17.92 -33.62
N GLY A 198 -16.65 -18.80 -33.94
CA GLY A 198 -15.62 -19.23 -33.00
C GLY A 198 -14.63 -18.12 -32.63
N ARG A 199 -14.29 -17.27 -33.60
CA ARG A 199 -13.42 -16.11 -33.34
C ARG A 199 -14.10 -15.05 -32.47
N VAL A 200 -15.40 -14.83 -32.68
CA VAL A 200 -16.20 -13.93 -31.84
C VAL A 200 -16.34 -14.50 -30.43
N ALA A 201 -16.70 -15.79 -30.29
CA ALA A 201 -16.88 -16.43 -28.99
C ALA A 201 -15.64 -16.36 -28.08
N LEU A 202 -14.44 -16.33 -28.67
CA LEU A 202 -13.17 -16.26 -27.95
C LEU A 202 -12.52 -14.87 -27.97
N GLY A 203 -13.21 -13.84 -28.47
CA GLY A 203 -12.67 -12.48 -28.59
C GLY A 203 -11.38 -12.40 -29.42
N LEU A 204 -11.18 -13.34 -30.37
CA LEU A 204 -9.92 -13.46 -31.11
C LEU A 204 -9.66 -12.29 -32.04
N ASP A 205 -10.68 -11.57 -32.51
CA ASP A 205 -10.53 -10.43 -33.42
C ASP A 205 -10.83 -9.07 -32.75
N GLU A 206 -11.29 -9.07 -31.49
CA GLU A 206 -11.65 -7.84 -30.77
C GLU A 206 -10.43 -7.05 -30.25
N ALA A 207 -10.54 -5.73 -30.18
CA ALA A 207 -9.46 -4.92 -29.62
C ALA A 207 -9.25 -5.26 -28.13
N THR A 208 -8.03 -5.59 -27.73
CA THR A 208 -7.73 -5.85 -26.31
C THR A 208 -7.96 -4.57 -25.49
N PRO A 209 -8.77 -4.59 -24.42
CA PRO A 209 -8.95 -3.42 -23.57
C PRO A 209 -7.63 -2.90 -23.01
N LYS A 210 -7.43 -1.57 -23.04
CA LYS A 210 -6.22 -0.94 -22.48
C LYS A 210 -6.21 -0.99 -20.94
N ALA A 211 -7.37 -0.86 -20.31
CA ALA A 211 -7.52 -0.88 -18.86
C ALA A 211 -7.35 -2.30 -18.30
N ASN A 212 -6.52 -2.46 -17.26
CA ASN A 212 -6.12 -3.78 -16.76
C ASN A 212 -7.30 -4.62 -16.23
N ALA A 213 -8.27 -3.99 -15.54
CA ALA A 213 -9.43 -4.70 -15.01
C ALA A 213 -10.34 -5.23 -16.12
N ALA A 214 -10.66 -4.38 -17.11
CA ALA A 214 -11.45 -4.79 -18.27
C ALA A 214 -10.72 -5.87 -19.10
N PHE A 215 -9.40 -5.73 -19.26
CA PHE A 215 -8.57 -6.74 -19.90
C PHE A 215 -8.67 -8.09 -19.19
N ALA A 216 -8.48 -8.11 -17.85
CA ALA A 216 -8.52 -9.35 -17.08
C ALA A 216 -9.88 -10.04 -17.19
N GLN A 217 -10.98 -9.27 -17.08
CA GLN A 217 -12.35 -9.79 -17.20
C GLN A 217 -12.63 -10.40 -18.58
N VAL A 218 -12.30 -9.68 -19.67
CA VAL A 218 -12.52 -10.17 -21.05
C VAL A 218 -11.65 -11.39 -21.34
N ALA A 219 -10.38 -11.36 -20.94
CA ALA A 219 -9.45 -12.46 -21.15
C ALA A 219 -9.87 -13.73 -20.39
N GLU A 220 -10.31 -13.59 -19.13
CA GLU A 220 -10.83 -14.71 -18.34
C GLU A 220 -12.05 -15.34 -19.00
N GLY A 221 -13.04 -14.53 -19.42
CA GLY A 221 -14.22 -15.03 -20.13
C GLY A 221 -13.86 -15.83 -21.39
N ALA A 222 -12.96 -15.30 -22.21
CA ALA A 222 -12.49 -15.99 -23.42
C ALA A 222 -11.77 -17.31 -23.11
N LEU A 223 -10.93 -17.35 -22.06
CA LEU A 223 -10.19 -18.56 -21.68
C LEU A 223 -11.11 -19.63 -21.07
N VAL A 224 -12.14 -19.25 -20.32
CA VAL A 224 -13.16 -20.18 -19.83
C VAL A 224 -13.93 -20.80 -21.01
N VAL A 225 -14.32 -20.00 -22.01
CA VAL A 225 -14.96 -20.54 -23.23
C VAL A 225 -14.00 -21.47 -23.99
N ALA A 226 -12.71 -21.13 -24.04
CA ALA A 226 -11.69 -21.93 -24.71
C ALA A 226 -11.48 -23.33 -24.11
N GLN A 227 -11.82 -23.53 -22.83
CA GLN A 227 -11.78 -24.83 -22.17
C GLN A 227 -12.91 -25.76 -22.61
N GLY A 228 -13.97 -25.22 -23.24
CA GLY A 228 -15.09 -26.00 -23.76
C GLY A 228 -14.86 -26.52 -25.18
N GLU A 229 -15.59 -27.58 -25.53
CA GLU A 229 -15.65 -28.06 -26.91
C GLU A 229 -16.50 -27.12 -27.80
N PRO A 230 -16.16 -26.95 -29.08
CA PRO A 230 -15.10 -27.67 -29.83
C PRO A 230 -13.71 -27.02 -29.72
N TYR A 231 -13.56 -25.94 -28.94
CA TYR A 231 -12.36 -25.11 -28.93
C TYR A 231 -11.17 -25.80 -28.27
N ALA A 232 -11.39 -26.55 -27.18
CA ALA A 232 -10.35 -27.31 -26.49
C ALA A 232 -9.63 -28.29 -27.44
N THR A 233 -10.39 -29.05 -28.23
CA THR A 233 -9.83 -29.95 -29.25
C THR A 233 -9.04 -29.17 -30.32
N LEU A 234 -9.61 -28.09 -30.85
CA LEU A 234 -8.95 -27.27 -31.89
C LEU A 234 -7.65 -26.61 -31.41
N LEU A 235 -7.62 -26.11 -30.18
CA LEU A 235 -6.44 -25.50 -29.58
C LEU A 235 -5.34 -26.53 -29.29
N THR A 236 -5.73 -27.76 -28.90
CA THR A 236 -4.79 -28.87 -28.73
C THR A 236 -4.09 -29.22 -30.05
N LEU A 237 -4.81 -29.23 -31.18
CA LEU A 237 -4.22 -29.39 -32.51
C LEU A 237 -3.23 -28.27 -32.86
N GLY A 238 -3.45 -27.07 -32.31
CA GLY A 238 -2.56 -25.91 -32.43
C GLY A 238 -1.42 -25.87 -31.41
N THR A 239 -1.14 -26.97 -30.71
CA THR A 239 -0.15 -27.09 -29.62
C THR A 239 -0.38 -26.17 -28.42
N PHE A 240 -1.61 -25.64 -28.27
CA PHE A 240 -2.05 -24.84 -27.13
C PHE A 240 -3.10 -25.62 -26.33
N GLY A 241 -2.69 -26.79 -25.81
CA GLY A 241 -3.56 -27.71 -25.08
C GLY A 241 -4.13 -27.15 -23.76
N PRO A 242 -4.93 -27.95 -23.05
CA PRO A 242 -5.65 -27.51 -21.84
C PRO A 242 -4.73 -26.96 -20.75
N GLU A 243 -3.53 -27.53 -20.57
CA GLU A 243 -2.55 -27.05 -19.59
C GLU A 243 -2.10 -25.61 -19.86
N ARG A 244 -1.87 -25.25 -21.14
CA ARG A 244 -1.48 -23.88 -21.54
C ARG A 244 -2.63 -22.89 -21.42
N VAL A 245 -3.86 -23.33 -21.68
CA VAL A 245 -5.06 -22.52 -21.43
C VAL A 245 -5.19 -22.24 -19.93
N GLU A 246 -5.02 -23.24 -19.07
CA GLU A 246 -5.10 -23.07 -17.60
C GLU A 246 -3.95 -22.21 -17.05
N GLU A 247 -2.73 -22.36 -17.56
CA GLU A 247 -1.59 -21.50 -17.22
C GLU A 247 -1.89 -20.03 -17.56
N THR A 248 -2.45 -19.78 -18.74
CA THR A 248 -2.84 -18.43 -19.17
C THR A 248 -3.98 -17.88 -18.32
N LEU A 249 -4.97 -18.71 -17.99
CA LEU A 249 -6.07 -18.34 -17.11
C LEU A 249 -5.58 -18.00 -15.70
N THR A 250 -4.65 -18.78 -15.16
CA THR A 250 -3.99 -18.53 -13.88
C THR A 250 -3.26 -17.19 -13.89
N ALA A 251 -2.51 -16.87 -14.96
CA ALA A 251 -1.84 -15.58 -15.10
C ALA A 251 -2.83 -14.40 -15.15
N VAL A 252 -3.96 -14.56 -15.85
CA VAL A 252 -5.02 -13.52 -15.92
C VAL A 252 -5.68 -13.33 -14.55
N ARG A 253 -5.98 -14.41 -13.83
CA ARG A 253 -6.53 -14.35 -12.46
C ARG A 253 -5.56 -13.71 -11.47
N LEU A 254 -4.27 -14.03 -11.58
CA LEU A 254 -3.22 -13.37 -10.78
C LEU A 254 -3.21 -11.85 -11.00
N LEU A 255 -3.38 -11.40 -12.25
CA LEU A 255 -3.53 -9.97 -12.54
C LEU A 255 -4.76 -9.38 -11.83
N SER A 256 -5.93 -10.03 -11.91
CA SER A 256 -7.14 -9.57 -11.21
C SER A 256 -6.92 -9.41 -9.70
N THR A 257 -6.34 -10.43 -9.05
CA THR A 257 -6.00 -10.39 -7.62
C THR A 257 -5.00 -9.28 -7.29
N SER A 258 -3.97 -9.08 -8.12
CA SER A 258 -2.96 -8.02 -7.92
C SER A 258 -3.53 -6.61 -8.04
N ILE A 259 -4.53 -6.39 -8.92
CA ILE A 259 -5.24 -5.11 -9.04
C ILE A 259 -5.99 -4.80 -7.75
N ALA A 260 -6.69 -5.79 -7.19
CA ALA A 260 -7.40 -5.65 -5.92
C ALA A 260 -6.42 -5.39 -4.75
N ALA A 261 -5.34 -6.17 -4.65
CA ALA A 261 -4.32 -6.02 -3.62
C ALA A 261 -3.68 -4.62 -3.65
N ARG A 262 -3.35 -4.10 -4.83
CA ARG A 262 -2.82 -2.74 -4.97
C ARG A 262 -3.80 -1.67 -4.49
N ARG A 263 -5.10 -1.79 -4.81
CA ARG A 263 -6.11 -0.83 -4.33
C ARG A 263 -6.16 -0.81 -2.80
N VAL A 264 -6.23 -1.99 -2.18
CA VAL A 264 -6.22 -2.13 -0.72
C VAL A 264 -4.95 -1.51 -0.11
N ALA A 265 -3.78 -1.78 -0.67
CA ALA A 265 -2.52 -1.25 -0.18
C ALA A 265 -2.42 0.29 -0.30
N VAL A 266 -2.87 0.85 -1.42
CA VAL A 266 -2.92 2.31 -1.63
C VAL A 266 -3.89 2.96 -0.64
N ASP A 267 -5.06 2.39 -0.41
CA ASP A 267 -6.03 2.94 0.54
C ASP A 267 -5.56 2.78 1.99
N ALA A 268 -4.83 1.71 2.32
CA ALA A 268 -4.14 1.59 3.60
C ALA A 268 -3.08 2.69 3.80
N ALA A 269 -2.28 2.99 2.78
CA ALA A 269 -1.29 4.07 2.84
C ALA A 269 -1.93 5.46 3.02
N LYS A 270 -3.07 5.72 2.37
CA LYS A 270 -3.86 6.95 2.59
C LYS A 270 -4.36 7.05 4.03
N ARG A 271 -4.99 5.99 4.54
CA ARG A 271 -5.49 5.93 5.92
C ARG A 271 -4.37 6.11 6.94
N ALA A 272 -3.21 5.48 6.74
CA ALA A 272 -2.06 5.63 7.60
C ALA A 272 -1.51 7.07 7.60
N THR A 273 -1.57 7.76 6.47
CA THR A 273 -1.19 9.18 6.39
C THR A 273 -2.16 10.05 7.19
N VAL A 274 -3.47 9.86 7.01
CA VAL A 274 -4.49 10.60 7.79
C VAL A 274 -4.36 10.33 9.29
N ALA A 275 -4.15 9.07 9.69
CA ALA A 275 -3.97 8.68 11.08
C ALA A 275 -2.73 9.34 11.69
N ARG A 276 -1.60 9.35 10.98
CA ARG A 276 -0.40 10.08 11.38
C ARG A 276 -0.68 11.56 11.57
N ASP A 277 -1.29 12.21 10.58
CA ASP A 277 -1.53 13.65 10.63
C ASP A 277 -2.47 14.03 11.78
N THR A 278 -3.46 13.18 12.07
CA THR A 278 -4.37 13.31 13.22
C THR A 278 -3.61 13.17 14.54
N ALA A 279 -2.82 12.11 14.71
CA ALA A 279 -2.04 11.87 15.93
C ALA A 279 -1.08 13.04 16.25
N PHE A 280 -0.43 13.60 15.23
CA PHE A 280 0.43 14.76 15.41
C PHE A 280 -0.34 16.05 15.71
N ALA A 281 -1.55 16.22 15.19
CA ALA A 281 -2.40 17.36 15.52
C ALA A 281 -2.87 17.32 16.98
N GLU A 282 -3.25 16.14 17.46
CA GLU A 282 -3.62 15.90 18.86
C GLU A 282 -2.43 16.14 19.79
N LEU A 283 -1.26 15.60 19.47
CA LEU A 283 -0.03 15.83 20.25
C LEU A 283 0.34 17.33 20.31
N ARG A 284 0.27 18.07 19.19
CA ARG A 284 0.49 19.53 19.19
C ARG A 284 -0.47 20.26 20.11
N THR A 285 -1.75 19.89 20.08
CA THR A 285 -2.78 20.50 20.93
C THR A 285 -2.48 20.23 22.40
N TYR A 286 -2.14 18.99 22.74
CA TYR A 286 -1.72 18.61 24.09
C TYR A 286 -0.49 19.40 24.56
N MET A 287 0.57 19.49 23.73
CA MET A 287 1.80 20.20 24.05
C MET A 287 1.55 21.71 24.28
N ASN A 288 0.67 22.32 23.49
CA ASN A 288 0.28 23.71 23.69
C ASN A 288 -0.45 23.91 25.02
N GLN A 289 -1.39 23.03 25.35
CA GLN A 289 -2.08 23.07 26.64
C GLN A 289 -1.10 22.89 27.81
N LEU A 290 -0.16 21.96 27.68
CA LEU A 290 0.88 21.71 28.66
C LEU A 290 1.73 22.98 28.91
N ARG A 291 2.18 23.65 27.83
CA ARG A 291 2.92 24.92 27.92
C ARG A 291 2.13 26.03 28.60
N VAL A 292 0.87 26.22 28.21
CA VAL A 292 -0.01 27.23 28.81
C VAL A 292 -0.16 27.02 30.32
N ASN A 293 -0.33 25.78 30.77
CA ASN A 293 -0.45 25.46 32.18
C ASN A 293 0.86 25.74 32.94
N VAL A 294 2.01 25.36 32.39
CA VAL A 294 3.33 25.65 33.00
C VAL A 294 3.60 27.15 33.06
N ASP A 295 3.34 27.89 31.98
CA ASP A 295 3.51 29.35 31.97
C ASP A 295 2.59 30.04 32.97
N THR A 296 1.37 29.53 33.15
CA THR A 296 0.43 30.04 34.15
C THR A 296 0.96 29.82 35.57
N ILE A 297 1.50 28.63 35.86
CA ILE A 297 2.17 28.33 37.13
C ILE A 297 3.31 29.32 37.39
N LEU A 298 4.21 29.49 36.43
CA LEU A 298 5.39 30.35 36.56
C LEU A 298 5.02 31.83 36.74
N ARG A 299 3.96 32.28 36.05
CA ARG A 299 3.46 33.66 36.18
C ARG A 299 2.91 33.96 37.56
N LEU A 300 2.18 33.01 38.17
CA LEU A 300 1.59 33.19 39.49
C LEU A 300 2.57 32.89 40.63
N ASN A 301 3.67 32.18 40.34
CA ASN A 301 4.69 31.77 41.31
C ASN A 301 6.09 32.11 40.79
N PRO A 302 6.47 33.40 40.73
CA PRO A 302 7.71 33.84 40.08
C PRO A 302 9.00 33.40 40.79
N HIS A 303 8.89 32.83 41.99
CA HIS A 303 10.02 32.29 42.75
C HIS A 303 10.39 30.85 42.35
N LEU A 304 9.59 30.18 41.53
CA LEU A 304 9.88 28.82 41.07
C LEU A 304 10.81 28.82 39.88
N ALA A 305 11.72 27.84 39.84
CA ALA A 305 12.55 27.59 38.67
C ALA A 305 11.70 27.04 37.51
N ARG A 306 11.99 27.51 36.30
CA ARG A 306 11.39 27.01 35.06
C ARG A 306 11.89 25.60 34.76
N PRO A 307 11.01 24.59 34.61
CA PRO A 307 11.42 23.25 34.19
C PRO A 307 12.10 23.27 32.81
N VAL A 308 13.07 22.39 32.61
CA VAL A 308 13.76 22.25 31.31
C VAL A 308 12.75 21.93 30.19
N GLY A 309 12.92 22.49 28.99
CA GLY A 309 12.02 22.26 27.86
C GLY A 309 10.78 23.19 27.80
N PHE A 310 10.60 24.07 28.79
CA PHE A 310 9.61 25.16 28.81
C PHE A 310 10.32 26.51 28.75
#